data_AF-A0A9E3AIL2-F1
#
_entry.id   AF-A0A9E3AIL2-F1
#
_cell.length_a   1.000
_cell.length_b   1.000
_cell.length_c   1.000
_cell.angle_alpha   90.00
_cell.angle_beta   90.00
_cell.angle_gamma   90.00
#
_symmetry.space_group_name_H-M   'P 1'
#
loop_
_entity.id
_entity.type
_entity.pdbx_description
1 polymer ?
#
loop_
_entity_poly.entity_id
_entity_poly.type
_entity_poly.pdbx_seq_one_letter_code
_entity_poly.pdbx_strand_id
1 'polypeptide(L)'
;MRTAFGDAGGEDAEMFVRLYRQGRRFVWAAKAFVTETVTPNRTTIAYRLIRTRREAQHYVSIYVDAAKNPALTLTILMFKGAIQFLAGVLLFTGTGEFLSHKRIGGRLLMQHGLGKLLWRRSVGYISEPRWVGQVDNT
;
A
#
# COMPACT_ATOMS: atom_id res chain seq x y z
N MET A 1 15.35 0.55 -11.79
CA MET A 1 14.58 0.31 -10.55
C MET A 1 15.42 0.72 -9.37
N ARG A 2 14.85 1.31 -8.32
CA ARG A 2 15.51 1.24 -7.01
C ARG A 2 15.28 -0.15 -6.43
N THR A 3 16.36 -0.84 -6.05
CA THR A 3 16.30 -2.17 -5.43
C THR A 3 15.39 -2.20 -4.19
N ALA A 4 15.38 -1.10 -3.42
CA ALA A 4 14.53 -0.95 -2.22
C ALA A 4 13.02 -1.09 -2.45
N PHE A 5 12.50 -0.86 -3.67
CA PHE A 5 11.08 -1.07 -3.97
C PHE A 5 10.75 -2.51 -4.36
N GLY A 6 11.73 -3.29 -4.85
CA GLY A 6 11.57 -4.71 -5.14
C GLY A 6 11.26 -5.51 -3.88
N ASP A 7 11.98 -5.23 -2.80
CA ASP A 7 11.80 -5.92 -1.51
C ASP A 7 10.49 -5.54 -0.79
N ALA A 8 9.99 -4.33 -1.02
CA ALA A 8 8.80 -3.85 -0.34
C ALA A 8 7.50 -4.05 -1.13
N GLY A 9 7.58 -4.41 -2.41
CA GLY A 9 6.43 -4.56 -3.32
C GLY A 9 5.91 -3.23 -3.90
N GLY A 10 6.79 -2.23 -4.06
CA GLY A 10 6.46 -0.92 -4.66
C GLY A 10 6.96 -0.73 -6.09
N GLU A 11 7.66 -1.73 -6.63
CA GLU A 11 8.27 -1.73 -7.96
C GLU A 11 7.26 -1.43 -9.08
N ASP A 12 6.17 -2.20 -9.12
CA ASP A 12 5.14 -2.07 -10.15
C ASP A 12 4.51 -0.69 -10.12
N ALA A 13 4.21 -0.19 -8.91
CA ALA A 13 3.66 1.14 -8.71
C ALA A 13 4.62 2.24 -9.19
N GLU A 14 5.92 2.11 -8.91
CA GLU A 14 6.94 3.03 -9.43
C GLU A 14 6.99 2.98 -10.96
N MET A 15 6.99 1.79 -11.55
CA MET A 15 6.98 1.60 -13.01
C MET A 15 5.75 2.25 -13.64
N PHE A 16 4.55 2.02 -13.09
CA PHE A 16 3.31 2.60 -13.59
C PHE A 16 3.33 4.13 -13.49
N VAL A 17 3.76 4.70 -12.37
CA VAL A 17 3.84 6.17 -12.25
C VAL A 17 4.84 6.76 -13.25
N ARG A 18 5.98 6.10 -13.47
CA ARG A 18 6.97 6.54 -14.46
C ARG A 18 6.40 6.52 -15.88
N LEU A 19 5.74 5.43 -16.28
CA LEU A 19 5.11 5.30 -17.59
C LEU A 19 3.99 6.34 -17.80
N TYR A 20 3.14 6.54 -16.78
CA TYR A 20 2.10 7.56 -16.81
C TYR A 20 2.67 8.97 -17.06
N ARG A 21 3.76 9.33 -16.37
CA ARG A 21 4.41 10.63 -16.52
C ARG A 21 5.10 10.83 -17.86
N GLN A 22 5.43 9.74 -18.56
CA GLN A 22 5.91 9.77 -19.94
C GLN A 22 4.77 9.89 -20.97
N GLY A 23 3.52 10.08 -20.53
CA GLY A 23 2.36 10.16 -21.42
C GLY A 23 1.95 8.80 -22.01
N ARG A 24 2.41 7.68 -21.42
CA ARG A 24 1.99 6.35 -21.85
C ARG A 24 0.57 6.07 -21.35
N ARG A 25 -0.16 5.25 -22.10
CA ARG A 25 -1.52 4.82 -21.76
C ARG A 25 -1.50 3.38 -21.29
N PHE A 26 -2.24 3.08 -20.24
CA PHE A 26 -2.46 1.71 -19.80
C PHE A 26 -3.69 1.14 -20.49
N VAL A 27 -3.53 -0.06 -21.03
CA VAL A 27 -4.63 -0.86 -21.56
C VAL A 27 -4.68 -2.14 -20.75
N TRP A 28 -5.89 -2.59 -20.44
CA TRP A 28 -6.11 -3.83 -19.70
C TRP A 28 -6.78 -4.84 -20.63
N ALA A 29 -6.20 -6.04 -20.72
CA ALA A 29 -6.77 -7.15 -21.48
C ALA A 29 -7.85 -7.84 -20.63
N ALA A 30 -9.10 -7.38 -20.76
CA ALA A 30 -10.22 -7.87 -19.95
C ALA A 30 -10.48 -9.38 -20.05
N LYS A 31 -9.99 -10.04 -21.11
CA LYS A 31 -10.13 -11.49 -21.35
C LYS A 31 -8.89 -12.31 -20.96
N ALA A 32 -7.80 -11.66 -20.53
CA ALA A 32 -6.62 -12.38 -20.08
C ALA A 32 -6.88 -12.98 -18.70
N PHE A 33 -6.66 -14.28 -18.55
CA PHE A 33 -6.75 -14.97 -17.27
C PHE A 33 -5.34 -15.11 -16.68
N VAL A 34 -5.19 -14.69 -15.43
CA VAL A 34 -3.95 -14.82 -14.66
C VAL A 34 -4.31 -15.48 -13.34
N THR A 35 -3.56 -16.51 -12.97
CA THR A 35 -3.69 -17.20 -11.68
C THR A 35 -2.48 -16.88 -10.81
N GLU A 36 -2.71 -16.41 -9.60
CA GLU A 36 -1.67 -16.23 -8.58
C GLU A 36 -1.95 -17.17 -7.41
N THR A 37 -0.92 -17.90 -6.96
CA THR A 37 -1.00 -18.69 -5.74
C THR A 37 -0.78 -17.79 -4.54
N VAL A 38 -1.86 -17.51 -3.80
CA VAL A 38 -1.83 -16.64 -2.62
C VAL A 38 -1.65 -17.48 -1.37
N THR A 39 -0.60 -17.21 -0.59
CA THR A 39 -0.37 -17.90 0.68
C THR A 39 -1.46 -17.53 1.71
N PRO A 40 -1.86 -18.44 2.61
CA PRO A 40 -2.89 -18.17 3.62
C PRO A 40 -2.59 -16.93 4.46
N ASN A 41 -1.32 -16.66 4.77
CA ASN A 41 -0.91 -15.48 5.52
C ASN A 41 -1.33 -14.16 4.83
N ARG A 42 -1.27 -14.09 3.49
CA ARG A 42 -1.67 -12.92 2.70
C ARG A 42 -3.18 -12.65 2.74
N THR A 43 -3.97 -13.65 3.10
CA THR A 43 -5.43 -13.52 3.24
C THR A 43 -5.84 -12.95 4.60
N THR A 44 -4.91 -12.88 5.56
CA THR A 44 -5.21 -12.42 6.93
C THR A 44 -5.46 -10.91 6.99
N ILE A 45 -6.31 -10.50 7.92
CA ILE A 45 -6.57 -9.07 8.19
C ILE A 45 -5.28 -8.37 8.63
N ALA A 46 -4.46 -9.02 9.45
CA ALA A 46 -3.19 -8.47 9.92
C ALA A 46 -2.26 -8.11 8.75
N TYR A 47 -2.08 -9.05 7.80
CA TYR A 47 -1.29 -8.79 6.61
C TYR A 47 -1.88 -7.65 5.77
N ARG A 48 -3.19 -7.63 5.54
CA ARG A 48 -3.86 -6.55 4.78
C ARG A 48 -3.60 -5.18 5.41
N LEU A 49 -3.73 -5.04 6.72
CA LEU A 49 -3.49 -3.77 7.42
C LEU A 49 -2.04 -3.29 7.28
N ILE A 50 -1.06 -4.20 7.42
CA ILE A 50 0.37 -3.88 7.25
C ILE A 50 0.65 -3.48 5.79
N ARG A 51 0.12 -4.24 4.83
CA ARG A 51 0.28 -3.99 3.40
C ARG A 51 -0.31 -2.64 2.98
N THR A 52 -1.53 -2.33 3.41
CA THR A 52 -2.18 -1.04 3.15
C THR A 52 -1.36 0.14 3.67
N ARG A 53 -0.78 0.01 4.86
CA ARG A 53 0.10 1.06 5.41
C ARG A 53 1.34 1.27 4.54
N ARG A 54 1.95 0.19 4.07
CA ARG A 54 3.16 0.23 3.24
C ARG A 54 2.89 0.76 1.83
N GLU A 55 1.78 0.37 1.22
CA GLU A 55 1.32 0.94 -0.05
C GLU A 55 1.16 2.46 0.07
N ALA A 56 0.60 2.96 1.19
CA ALA A 56 0.53 4.39 1.44
C ALA A 56 1.92 5.04 1.62
N GLN A 57 2.89 4.36 2.23
CA GLN A 57 4.27 4.85 2.34
C GLN A 57 4.97 4.90 0.98
N HIS A 58 4.80 3.89 0.13
CA HIS A 58 5.32 3.90 -1.24
C HIS A 58 4.73 5.03 -2.06
N TYR A 59 3.42 5.24 -1.94
CA TYR A 59 2.75 6.35 -2.58
C TYR A 59 3.40 7.69 -2.18
N VAL A 60 3.70 7.91 -0.90
CA VAL A 60 4.40 9.13 -0.47
C VAL A 60 5.79 9.22 -1.09
N SER A 61 6.60 8.15 -1.04
CA SER A 61 7.95 8.14 -1.63
C SER A 61 7.92 8.51 -3.11
N ILE A 62 7.07 7.85 -3.89
CA ILE A 62 6.97 8.05 -5.34
C ILE A 62 6.58 9.50 -5.67
N TYR A 63 5.61 10.07 -4.96
CA TYR A 63 5.12 11.42 -5.24
C TYR A 63 6.08 12.52 -4.76
N VAL A 64 6.75 12.32 -3.62
CA VAL A 64 7.74 13.28 -3.11
C VAL A 64 8.97 13.32 -4.01
N ASP A 65 9.48 12.15 -4.43
CA ASP A 65 10.61 12.08 -5.37
C ASP A 65 10.27 12.66 -6.74
N ALA A 66 8.99 12.58 -7.11
CA ALA A 66 8.47 13.12 -8.36
C ALA A 66 8.27 14.64 -8.35
N ALA A 67 8.17 15.27 -7.18
CA ALA A 67 7.65 16.63 -7.06
C ALA A 67 8.69 17.70 -7.37
N LYS A 68 8.24 18.82 -7.95
CA LYS A 68 9.06 20.04 -8.09
C LYS A 68 9.37 20.67 -6.72
N ASN A 69 8.41 20.62 -5.79
CA ASN A 69 8.57 21.07 -4.41
C ASN A 69 8.24 19.89 -3.46
N PRO A 70 9.25 19.14 -3.01
CA PRO A 70 9.05 17.94 -2.20
C PRO A 70 8.47 18.27 -0.81
N ALA A 71 8.85 19.41 -0.22
CA ALA A 71 8.36 19.82 1.10
C ALA A 71 6.86 20.11 1.06
N LEU A 72 6.40 20.92 0.09
CA LEU A 72 4.97 21.20 -0.08
C LEU A 72 4.17 19.92 -0.36
N THR A 73 4.70 19.05 -1.23
CA THR A 73 4.06 17.77 -1.56
C THR A 73 3.92 16.89 -0.33
N LEU A 74 4.97 16.79 0.48
CA LEU A 74 4.94 16.04 1.74
C LEU A 74 3.88 16.60 2.70
N THR A 75 3.84 17.93 2.89
CA THR A 75 2.84 18.57 3.76
C THR A 75 1.41 18.27 3.30
N ILE A 76 1.13 18.37 2.00
CA ILE A 76 -0.18 18.05 1.42
C ILE A 76 -0.53 16.58 1.67
N LEU A 77 0.43 15.67 1.48
CA LEU A 77 0.22 14.23 1.68
C LEU A 77 0.01 13.89 3.16
N MET A 78 0.73 14.53 4.08
CA MET A 78 0.50 14.40 5.52
C MET A 78 -0.89 14.92 5.91
N PHE A 79 -1.31 16.07 5.37
CA PHE A 79 -2.65 16.60 5.61
C PHE A 79 -3.75 15.65 5.12
N LYS A 80 -3.60 15.11 3.90
CA LYS A 80 -4.48 14.03 3.40
C LYS A 80 -4.46 12.80 4.31
N GLY A 81 -3.29 12.44 4.84
CA GLY A 81 -3.13 11.34 5.79
C GLY A 81 -3.90 11.57 7.10
N ALA A 82 -3.86 12.79 7.63
CA ALA A 82 -4.61 13.17 8.82
C ALA A 82 -6.13 13.07 8.59
N ILE A 83 -6.63 13.60 7.47
CA ILE A 83 -8.05 13.48 7.09
C ILE A 83 -8.47 12.01 6.98
N GLN A 84 -7.66 11.18 6.29
CA GLN A 84 -7.95 9.75 6.15
C GLN A 84 -7.97 9.04 7.51
N PHE A 85 -7.04 9.36 8.39
CA PHE A 85 -7.03 8.79 9.73
C PHE A 85 -8.29 9.15 10.53
N LEU A 86 -8.67 10.43 10.55
CA LEU A 86 -9.86 10.91 11.25
C LEU A 86 -11.15 10.31 10.67
N ALA A 87 -11.28 10.26 9.35
CA ALA A 87 -12.40 9.60 8.68
C ALA A 87 -12.46 8.11 8.99
N GLY A 88 -11.30 7.44 9.07
CA GLY A 88 -11.20 6.04 9.46
C GLY A 88 -11.66 5.79 10.89
N VAL A 89 -11.29 6.67 11.83
CA VAL A 89 -11.78 6.62 13.23
C VAL A 89 -13.30 6.80 13.27
N LEU A 90 -13.85 7.78 12.54
CA LEU A 90 -15.29 8.02 12.48
C LEU A 90 -16.06 6.82 11.90
N LEU A 91 -15.53 6.19 10.85
CA LEU A 91 -16.12 4.98 10.28
C LEU A 91 -16.04 3.80 11.26
N PHE A 92 -14.90 3.63 11.93
CA PHE A 92 -14.69 2.56 12.91
C PHE A 92 -15.70 2.64 14.06
N THR A 93 -15.91 3.84 14.62
CA THR A 93 -16.87 4.08 15.69
C THR A 93 -18.31 4.03 15.18
N GLY A 94 -18.63 4.74 14.10
CA GLY A 94 -19.97 4.88 13.57
C GLY A 94 -20.58 3.59 13.02
N THR A 95 -19.76 2.68 12.48
CA THR A 95 -20.24 1.39 11.96
C THR A 95 -20.11 0.24 12.97
N GLY A 96 -19.60 0.52 14.18
CA GLY A 96 -19.39 -0.49 15.20
C GLY A 96 -18.41 -1.59 14.78
N GLU A 97 -17.35 -1.28 14.03
CA GLU A 97 -16.40 -2.29 13.54
C GLU A 97 -15.74 -3.07 14.70
N PHE A 98 -15.68 -2.48 15.90
CA PHE A 98 -15.24 -3.16 17.13
C PHE A 98 -16.09 -4.39 17.49
N LEU A 99 -17.33 -4.49 16.99
CA LEU A 99 -18.23 -5.63 17.22
C LEU A 99 -18.11 -6.71 16.14
N SER A 100 -17.40 -6.46 15.03
CA SER A 100 -17.35 -7.39 13.90
C SER A 100 -15.96 -7.50 13.28
N HIS A 101 -15.39 -8.70 13.35
CA HIS A 101 -14.08 -9.01 12.76
C HIS A 101 -14.08 -8.95 11.22
N LYS A 102 -15.26 -8.91 10.58
CA LYS A 102 -15.39 -8.84 9.11
C LYS A 102 -15.37 -7.41 8.58
N ARG A 103 -15.66 -6.41 9.43
CA ARG A 103 -15.67 -4.99 9.04
C ARG A 103 -14.28 -4.41 9.30
N ILE A 104 -13.59 -4.07 8.22
CA ILE A 104 -12.20 -3.60 8.27
C ILE A 104 -12.01 -2.26 7.54
N GLY A 105 -13.08 -1.64 7.05
CA GLY A 105 -13.00 -0.46 6.19
C GLY A 105 -12.42 0.75 6.94
N GLY A 106 -12.91 1.00 8.16
CA GLY A 106 -12.38 2.05 9.03
C GLY A 106 -10.92 1.79 9.38
N ARG A 107 -10.59 0.56 9.77
CA ARG A 107 -9.21 0.14 10.10
C ARG A 107 -8.24 0.29 8.92
N LEU A 108 -8.65 -0.08 7.71
CA LEU A 108 -7.85 0.08 6.49
C LEU A 108 -7.59 1.56 6.19
N LEU A 109 -8.62 2.40 6.31
CA LEU A 109 -8.49 3.84 6.08
C LEU A 109 -7.57 4.50 7.12
N MET A 110 -7.65 4.08 8.38
CA MET A 110 -6.69 4.48 9.42
C MET A 110 -5.25 4.10 9.05
N GLN A 111 -5.00 2.87 8.56
CA GLN A 111 -3.66 2.46 8.13
C GLN A 111 -3.17 3.24 6.91
N HIS A 112 -4.04 3.57 5.96
CA HIS A 112 -3.70 4.46 4.84
C HIS A 112 -3.27 5.85 5.31
N GLY A 113 -3.96 6.42 6.31
CA GLY A 113 -3.62 7.71 6.90
C GLY A 113 -2.29 7.65 7.64
N LEU A 114 -2.14 6.65 8.52
CA LEU A 114 -0.92 6.41 9.29
C LEU A 114 0.30 6.13 8.41
N GLY A 115 0.12 5.47 7.26
CA GLY A 115 1.21 5.25 6.31
C GLY A 115 1.74 6.56 5.73
N LYS A 116 0.89 7.56 5.53
CA LYS A 116 1.31 8.89 5.05
C LYS A 116 1.95 9.73 6.17
N LEU A 117 1.35 9.70 7.36
CA LEU A 117 1.81 10.47 8.52
C LEU A 117 3.15 9.96 9.08
N LEU A 118 3.31 8.64 9.17
CA LEU A 118 4.52 8.00 9.68
C LEU A 118 5.45 7.54 8.57
N TRP A 119 5.39 8.20 7.41
CA TRP A 119 6.29 7.88 6.31
C TRP A 119 7.75 8.09 6.71
N ARG A 120 8.59 7.08 6.45
CA ARG A 120 10.05 7.14 6.53
C ARG A 120 10.61 6.64 5.20
N ARG A 121 11.76 7.19 4.79
CA ARG A 121 12.32 7.02 3.43
C ARG A 121 12.68 5.58 3.06
N SER A 122 12.88 4.68 4.03
CA SER A 122 13.08 3.25 3.79
C SER A 122 11.81 2.46 4.12
N VAL A 123 11.24 1.81 3.11
CA VAL A 123 10.24 0.76 3.31
C VAL A 123 10.97 -0.57 3.09
N GLY A 124 11.16 -1.36 4.16
CA GLY A 124 11.86 -2.65 4.10
C GLY A 124 10.95 -3.81 3.70
N TYR A 125 11.47 -5.04 3.64
CA TYR A 125 10.72 -6.27 3.32
C TYR A 125 9.59 -6.55 4.34
N ILE A 126 8.41 -7.05 3.91
CA ILE A 126 7.47 -7.73 4.84
C ILE A 126 8.06 -9.13 4.99
N SER A 127 8.52 -9.52 6.17
CA SER A 127 8.87 -10.91 6.43
C SER A 127 7.63 -11.79 6.24
N GLU A 128 7.57 -12.52 5.14
CA GLU A 128 6.53 -13.52 4.93
C GLU A 128 7.00 -14.86 5.54
N PRO A 129 6.17 -15.53 6.36
CA PRO A 129 6.52 -16.85 6.87
C PRO A 129 6.68 -17.82 5.69
N ARG A 130 7.74 -18.65 5.72
CA ARG A 130 7.95 -19.70 4.72
C ARG A 130 6.69 -20.58 4.65
N TRP A 131 6.10 -20.66 3.47
CA TRP A 131 4.91 -21.47 3.28
C TRP A 131 5.32 -22.91 2.99
N VAL A 132 4.78 -23.86 3.74
CA VAL A 132 5.18 -25.29 3.72
C VAL A 132 4.90 -25.98 2.37
N GLY A 133 4.07 -25.39 1.49
CA GLY A 133 3.84 -25.89 0.14
C GLY A 133 4.66 -25.19 -0.96
N GLN A 134 5.62 -24.34 -0.61
CA GLN A 134 6.52 -23.71 -1.57
C GLN A 134 7.47 -24.78 -2.10
N VAL A 135 7.29 -25.18 -3.36
CA VAL A 135 8.20 -26.11 -4.03
C VAL A 135 9.51 -25.37 -4.24
N ASP A 136 10.59 -25.87 -3.63
CA ASP A 136 11.93 -25.35 -3.84
C ASP A 136 12.33 -25.69 -5.29
N ASN A 137 12.28 -24.71 -6.17
CA ASN A 137 12.89 -24.83 -7.49
C ASN A 137 14.40 -24.66 -7.33
N THR A 138 15.08 -25.76 -7.03
CA THR A 138 16.52 -25.95 -7.29
C THR A 138 16.78 -26.20 -8.77
#